data_AF-A0A962UFS1-F1
#
_entry.id   AF-A0A962UFS1-F1
#
_cell.length_a   1.000
_cell.length_b   1.000
_cell.length_c   1.000
_cell.angle_alpha   90.00
_cell.angle_beta   90.00
_cell.angle_gamma   90.00
#
_symmetry.space_group_name_H-M   'P 1'
#
loop_
_entity.id
_entity.type
_entity.pdbx_description
1 polymer ?
#
loop_
_entity_poly.entity_id
_entity_poly.type
_entity_poly.pdbx_seq_one_letter_code
_entity_poly.pdbx_strand_id
1 'polypeptide(L)' 'MSEAWPPPAVATGLTVEQLVFPDGEGVLYRQAFAPAESACLLAALHRETAWQQQVIVLYGRSIASPWMSAYCSRVFD' A
#
# COMPACT_ATOMS: atom_id res chain seq x y z
N MET A 1 -18.82 9.31 -5.24
CA MET A 1 -18.91 7.83 -5.16
C MET A 1 -17.48 7.34 -5.09
N SER A 2 -17.04 6.93 -3.89
CA SER A 2 -15.66 6.51 -3.64
C SER A 2 -15.55 5.06 -4.10
N GLU A 3 -14.94 4.84 -5.25
CA GLU A 3 -14.67 3.50 -5.76
C GLU A 3 -13.55 2.91 -4.89
N ALA A 4 -13.94 2.05 -3.96
CA ALA A 4 -13.03 1.34 -3.10
C ALA A 4 -12.01 0.59 -3.98
N TRP A 5 -10.73 0.72 -3.62
CA TRP A 5 -9.65 -0.06 -4.21
C TRP A 5 -10.10 -1.52 -4.39
N PRO A 6 -10.01 -2.11 -5.61
CA PRO A 6 -10.50 -3.46 -5.81
C PRO A 6 -9.77 -4.38 -4.82
N PRO A 7 -10.49 -5.31 -4.16
CA PRO A 7 -9.84 -6.28 -3.29
C PRO A 7 -8.70 -6.95 -4.08
N PRO A 8 -7.55 -7.23 -3.44
CA PRO A 8 -6.44 -7.91 -4.10
C PRO A 8 -7.01 -9.12 -4.84
N ALA A 9 -6.68 -9.25 -6.14
CA ALA A 9 -7.25 -10.26 -7.02
C ALA A 9 -7.21 -11.62 -6.30
N VAL A 10 -8.39 -12.04 -5.82
CA VAL A 10 -8.49 -13.06 -4.78
C VAL A 10 -8.06 -14.38 -5.38
N ALA A 11 -6.85 -14.83 -5.03
CA ALA A 11 -6.58 -16.26 -5.05
C ALA A 11 -7.61 -16.88 -4.09
N THR A 12 -8.56 -17.64 -4.64
CA THR A 12 -9.56 -18.42 -3.88
C THR A 12 -8.83 -19.23 -2.80
N GLY A 13 -8.88 -18.77 -1.54
CA GLY A 13 -8.16 -19.39 -0.42
C GLY A 13 -7.55 -18.47 0.64
N LEU A 14 -7.68 -17.14 0.54
CA LEU A 14 -7.16 -16.22 1.56
C LEU A 14 -7.87 -16.39 2.91
N THR A 15 -7.08 -16.54 3.99
CA THR A 15 -7.59 -16.43 5.36
C THR A 15 -7.78 -14.96 5.68
N VAL A 16 -9.04 -14.57 5.85
CA VAL A 16 -9.45 -13.20 6.18
C VAL A 16 -9.75 -13.11 7.67
N GLU A 17 -9.11 -12.16 8.35
CA GLU A 17 -9.32 -11.88 9.77
C GLU A 17 -9.90 -10.47 9.93
N GLN A 18 -11.07 -10.36 10.56
CA GLN A 18 -11.67 -9.07 10.86
C GLN A 18 -11.00 -8.49 12.11
N LEU A 19 -10.45 -7.28 11.97
CA LEU A 19 -9.84 -6.54 13.06
C LEU A 19 -10.89 -5.58 13.63
N VAL A 20 -11.19 -5.74 14.92
CA VAL A 20 -12.11 -4.85 15.63
C VAL A 20 -11.31 -3.70 16.23
N PHE A 21 -11.58 -2.48 15.78
CA PHE A 21 -11.02 -1.27 16.36
C PHE A 21 -12.12 -0.42 16.99
N PRO A 22 -11.83 0.35 18.06
CA PRO A 22 -12.82 1.21 18.71
C PRO A 22 -13.48 2.23 17.77
N ASP A 23 -12.71 2.73 16.80
CA ASP A 23 -13.10 3.84 15.93
C ASP A 23 -13.21 3.43 14.45
N GLY A 24 -13.26 2.13 14.13
CA GLY A 24 -13.38 1.70 12.74
C GLY A 24 -13.33 0.20 12.50
N GLU A 25 -13.50 -0.17 11.24
CA GLU A 25 -13.44 -1.54 10.76
C GLU A 25 -12.11 -1.78 10.04
N GLY A 26 -11.44 -2.89 10.37
CA GLY A 26 -10.24 -3.34 9.68
C GLY A 26 -10.38 -4.77 9.20
N VAL A 27 -9.72 -5.11 8.10
CA VAL A 27 -9.65 -6.48 7.58
C VAL A 27 -8.21 -6.81 7.26
N LEU A 28 -7.71 -7.92 7.82
CA LEU A 28 -6.40 -8.47 7.53
C LEU A 28 -6.53 -9.63 6.55
N TYR A 29 -5.92 -9.48 5.38
CA TYR A 29 -5.75 -10.55 4.40
C TYR A 29 -4.40 -11.22 4.63
N ARG A 30 -4.38 -12.38 5.29
CA ARG A 30 -3.13 -13.13 5.49
C ARG A 30 -2.70 -13.73 4.17
N GLN A 31 -1.42 -13.55 3.82
CA GLN A 31 -0.82 -14.07 2.59
C GLN A 31 -1.57 -13.64 1.32
N ALA A 32 -1.94 -12.35 1.24
CA ALA A 32 -2.61 -11.77 0.07
C ALA A 32 -1.91 -12.07 -1.26
N PHE A 33 -0.59 -12.31 -1.21
CA PHE A 33 0.23 -12.81 -2.31
C PHE A 33 1.03 -14.02 -1.84
N ALA A 34 1.30 -14.95 -2.75
CA ALA A 34 2.26 -16.02 -2.47
C ALA A 34 3.66 -15.43 -2.20
N PRO A 35 4.54 -16.13 -1.45
CA PRO A 35 5.89 -15.62 -1.16
C PRO A 35 6.70 -15.28 -2.42
N ALA A 36 6.60 -16.10 -3.47
CA ALA A 36 7.28 -15.87 -4.74
C ALA A 36 6.74 -14.62 -5.47
N GLU A 37 5.42 -14.42 -5.47
CA GLU A 37 4.79 -13.23 -6.04
C GLU A 37 5.19 -11.97 -5.28
N SER A 38 5.22 -12.04 -3.95
CA SER A 38 5.66 -10.95 -3.08
C SER A 38 7.11 -10.53 -3.40
N ALA A 39 8.00 -11.50 -3.61
CA ALA A 39 9.39 -11.24 -3.98
C ALA A 39 9.51 -10.55 -5.35
N CYS A 40 8.74 -11.03 -6.34
CA CYS A 40 8.69 -10.41 -7.66
C CYS A 40 8.15 -8.97 -7.61
N LEU A 41 7.05 -8.74 -6.89
CA LEU A 41 6.46 -7.41 -6.71
C LEU A 41 7.42 -6.46 -6.01
N LEU A 42 8.09 -6.92 -4.94
CA LEU A 42 9.06 -6.11 -4.22
C LEU A 42 10.24 -5.72 -5.13
N ALA A 43 10.75 -6.65 -5.93
CA ALA A 43 11.82 -6.38 -6.87
C ALA A 43 11.41 -5.35 -7.95
N ALA A 44 10.19 -5.48 -8.48
CA ALA A 44 9.64 -4.52 -9.44
C ALA A 44 9.47 -3.13 -8.82
N LEU A 45 8.82 -3.03 -7.65
CA LEU A 45 8.61 -1.76 -6.94
C LEU A 45 9.93 -1.07 -6.60
N HIS A 46 10.95 -1.82 -6.17
CA HIS A 46 12.26 -1.26 -5.87
C HIS A 46 12.95 -0.67 -7.11
N ARG A 47 12.81 -1.33 -8.27
CA ARG A 47 13.48 -0.92 -9.51
C ARG A 47 12.73 0.18 -10.26
N GLU A 48 11.41 0.11 -10.31
CA GLU A 48 10.60 0.87 -11.26
C GLU A 48 9.94 2.10 -10.64
N THR A 49 9.83 2.15 -9.31
CA THR A 49 9.20 3.28 -8.62
C THR A 49 10.20 4.41 -8.46
N ALA A 50 9.80 5.62 -8.86
CA ALA A 50 10.57 6.84 -8.64
C ALA A 50 10.48 7.29 -7.17
N TRP A 51 11.11 6.54 -6.26
CA TRP A 51 11.13 6.83 -4.84
C TRP A 51 11.84 8.16 -4.56
N GLN A 52 11.20 9.03 -3.79
CA GLN A 52 11.75 10.32 -3.39
C GLN A 52 11.52 10.56 -1.89
N GLN A 53 12.48 11.21 -1.24
CA GLN A 53 12.28 11.73 0.11
C GLN A 53 11.51 13.05 0.00
N GLN A 54 10.29 13.07 0.55
CA GLN A 54 9.40 14.22 0.45
C GLN A 54 9.67 15.20 1.59
N VAL A 55 9.26 16.45 1.43
CA VAL A 55 9.18 17.41 2.54
C VAL A 55 7.78 17.35 3.13
N ILE A 56 7.69 17.08 4.43
CA ILE A 56 6.44 17.06 5.19
C ILE A 56 6.41 18.24 6.16
N VAL A 57 5.21 18.66 6.54
CA VAL A 57 5.01 19.69 7.56
C VAL A 57 4.56 19.01 8.85
N LEU A 58 5.36 19.13 9.91
CA LEU A 58 5.02 18.67 11.26
C LEU A 58 5.09 19.83 12.23
N TYR A 59 4.00 20.09 12.95
CA TYR A 59 3.88 21.21 13.89
C TYR A 59 4.32 22.57 13.29
N GLY A 60 3.94 22.82 12.03
CA GLY A 60 4.27 24.05 11.31
C GLY A 60 5.71 24.15 10.80
N ARG A 61 6.53 23.10 10.96
CA ARG A 61 7.90 23.05 10.45
C ARG A 61 8.01 22.11 9.26
N SER A 62 8.69 22.55 8.21
CA SER A 62 9.05 21.72 7.07
C SER A 62 10.26 20.87 7.41
N ILE A 63 10.12 19.55 7.31
CA ILE A 63 11.22 18.59 7.50
C ILE A 63 11.22 17.55 6.38
N ALA A 64 12.36 16.94 6.11
CA ALA A 64 12.42 15.77 5.22
C ALA A 64 11.74 14.57 5.90
N SER A 65 10.89 13.84 5.17
CA SER A 65 10.23 12.64 5.69
C SER A 65 11.26 11.56 6.04
N PRO A 66 11.08 10.80 7.13
CA PRO A 66 11.99 9.71 7.48
C PRO A 66 11.81 8.46 6.59
N TRP A 67 10.87 8.49 5.64
CA TRP A 67 10.64 7.46 4.63
C TRP A 67 10.68 8.05 3.21
N MET A 68 10.91 7.18 2.23
CA MET A 68 10.72 7.52 0.82
C MET A 68 9.27 7.25 0.41
N SER A 69 8.74 8.07 -0.50
CA SER A 69 7.42 7.87 -1.08
C SER A 69 7.43 8.24 -2.56
N ALA A 70 6.45 7.73 -3.29
CA ALA A 70 6.21 8.04 -4.68
C ALA A 70 4.70 8.19 -4.91
N TYR A 71 4.33 9.05 -5.85
CA TYR A 71 2.95 9.21 -6.27
C TYR A 71 2.79 8.56 -7.64
N CYS A 72 1.89 7.58 -7.74
CA CYS A 72 1.51 7.00 -9.01
C CYS A 72 0.30 7.78 -9.55
N SER A 73 0.44 8.42 -10.71
CA SER A 73 -0.75 8.84 -11.47
C SER A 73 -1.23 7.61 -12.26
N ARG A 74 -2.50 7.21 -12.08
CA ARG A 74 -3.10 6.26 -13.02
C ARG A 74 -3.24 6.97 -14.35
N VAL A 75 -2.43 6.59 -15.34
CA VAL A 75 -2.79 6.79 -16.74
C VAL A 75 -3.76 5.67 -17.06
N PHE A 76 -5.06 5.98 -17.04
CA PHE A 76 -6.04 5.14 -17.71
C PHE A 76 -5.98 5.53 -19.19
N ASP A 77 -5.37 4.69 -20.03
CA ASP A 77 -5.61 4.70 -21.47
C ASP A 77 -6.90 3.92 -21.78
#